data_AF-A0A6C0C3K3-F1
#
_entry.id   AF-A0A6C0C3K3-F1
#
_cell.length_a   1.000
_cell.length_b   1.000
_cell.length_c   1.000
_cell.angle_alpha   90.00
_cell.angle_beta   90.00
_cell.angle_gamma   90.00
#
_symmetry.space_group_name_H-M   'P 1'
#
loop_
_entity.id
_entity.type
_entity.pdbx_description
1 polymer ?
#
loop_
_entity_poly.entity_id
_entity_poly.type
_entity_poly.pdbx_seq_one_letter_code
_entity_poly.pdbx_strand_id
1 'polypeptide(L)'
;MSPQLTRYLYFRDECFHSLMFCTIKAHKTSFEEVVFWAGEIYYSGFIDSLWEHVWKIYYDFYAITYPKYEKKINKLSKNPDSFKNIVYTLNLFYYSKPTYEVFALRMLKPKAPTHIYMGRTPKWLKSLDLAKAESKLIRSLHNRKKANVVFYINQITDNQKCYNSIKKYYTEIHGLTLKPKTLHSITYKNKTHILLALICHLSLDIDDIQTKTIFKKLNETIVVEQFKFNSDTTEPLYKRLSCKRLYKISPLVGAFKLDRFSMDKINHKDMLRLYWDYFTFHTPLWYERIKNCSGVINDTTYELIFRNDIDHETFYESYNYEPDEQSIEVQNKSICDIDIDVGKKWLITVIPIYGNKQHLLSDNY
;
A
#
# COMPACT_ATOMS: atom_id res chain seq x y z
N MET A 1 -1.50 -14.17 2.91
CA MET A 1 -1.28 -14.72 1.57
C MET A 1 -0.10 -15.69 1.69
N SER A 2 0.26 -16.44 0.65
CA SER A 2 1.53 -17.19 0.70
C SER A 2 2.71 -16.20 0.64
N PRO A 3 3.83 -16.45 1.33
CA PRO A 3 5.03 -15.63 1.16
C PRO A 3 5.46 -15.59 -0.30
N GLN A 4 5.98 -14.45 -0.73
CA GLN A 4 6.48 -14.24 -2.09
C GLN A 4 7.69 -13.33 -2.06
N LEU A 5 8.74 -13.71 -2.78
CA LEU A 5 10.01 -12.99 -2.85
C LEU A 5 10.13 -12.17 -4.13
N THR A 6 10.65 -10.93 -4.04
CA THR A 6 10.89 -10.04 -5.18
C THR A 6 12.14 -10.43 -5.97
N ARG A 7 12.47 -9.66 -7.03
CA ARG A 7 13.66 -9.92 -7.86
C ARG A 7 14.98 -9.98 -7.09
N TYR A 8 15.14 -9.21 -6.01
CA TYR A 8 16.31 -9.25 -5.12
C TYR A 8 15.99 -9.90 -3.77
N LEU A 9 15.00 -10.80 -3.79
CA LEU A 9 14.66 -11.73 -2.72
C LEU A 9 14.26 -11.03 -1.41
N TYR A 10 13.57 -9.89 -1.50
CA TYR A 10 12.85 -9.30 -0.37
C TYR A 10 11.44 -9.88 -0.29
N PHE A 11 10.85 -9.95 0.91
CA PHE A 11 9.42 -10.26 1.01
C PHE A 11 8.59 -9.15 0.37
N ARG A 12 7.69 -9.55 -0.53
CA ARG A 12 6.95 -8.63 -1.41
C ARG A 12 6.10 -7.64 -0.62
N ASP A 13 5.31 -8.11 0.34
CA ASP A 13 4.48 -7.28 1.21
C ASP A 13 5.32 -6.29 2.02
N GLU A 14 6.47 -6.71 2.53
CA GLU A 14 7.40 -5.86 3.27
C GLU A 14 8.02 -4.76 2.39
N CYS A 15 8.25 -5.00 1.10
CA CYS A 15 8.64 -3.95 0.15
C CYS A 15 7.55 -2.89 0.01
N PHE A 16 6.28 -3.29 -0.09
CA PHE A 16 5.16 -2.35 -0.14
C PHE A 16 5.04 -1.54 1.16
N HIS A 17 5.17 -2.19 2.31
CA HIS A 17 5.15 -1.50 3.60
C HIS A 17 6.34 -0.54 3.75
N SER A 18 7.54 -0.95 3.35
CA SER A 18 8.73 -0.10 3.39
C SER A 18 8.58 1.12 2.48
N LEU A 19 8.04 0.95 1.27
CA LEU A 19 7.70 2.06 0.37
C LEU A 19 6.73 3.06 1.02
N MET A 20 5.67 2.56 1.67
CA MET A 20 4.73 3.42 2.40
C MET A 20 5.44 4.21 3.50
N PHE A 21 6.20 3.53 4.37
CA PHE A 21 6.85 4.16 5.52
C PHE A 21 7.89 5.21 5.13
N CYS A 22 8.71 4.95 4.11
CA CYS A 22 9.69 5.92 3.65
C CYS A 22 9.02 7.11 2.93
N THR A 23 7.93 6.88 2.19
CA THR A 23 7.16 7.94 1.51
C THR A 23 6.54 8.91 2.49
N ILE A 24 5.92 8.41 3.58
CA ILE A 24 5.31 9.24 4.61
C ILE A 24 6.30 9.77 5.64
N LYS A 25 7.60 9.44 5.50
CA LYS A 25 8.67 9.80 6.45
C LYS A 25 8.32 9.41 7.90
N ALA A 26 7.83 8.18 8.07
CA ALA A 26 7.56 7.60 9.39
C ALA A 26 8.85 7.39 10.22
N HIS A 27 10.00 7.40 9.55
CA HIS A 27 11.33 7.40 10.12
C HIS A 27 12.22 8.31 9.26
N LYS A 28 13.49 8.50 9.67
CA LYS A 28 14.45 9.26 8.87
C LYS A 28 14.75 8.48 7.58
N THR A 29 14.32 9.03 6.45
CA THR A 29 14.48 8.43 5.13
C THR A 29 14.96 9.46 4.12
N SER A 30 15.36 8.97 2.94
CA SER A 30 15.71 9.79 1.78
C SER A 30 14.72 9.55 0.65
N PHE A 31 14.72 10.41 -0.37
CA PHE A 31 13.87 10.18 -1.53
C PHE A 31 14.43 9.05 -2.41
N GLU A 32 15.74 8.83 -2.38
CA GLU A 32 16.43 7.72 -3.02
C GLU A 32 15.94 6.37 -2.48
N GLU A 33 15.65 6.27 -1.18
CA GLU A 33 15.04 5.08 -0.58
C GLU A 33 13.62 4.83 -1.11
N VAL A 34 12.82 5.88 -1.28
CA VAL A 34 11.49 5.78 -1.89
C VAL A 34 11.59 5.26 -3.32
N VAL A 35 12.52 5.79 -4.11
CA VAL A 35 12.77 5.37 -5.49
C VAL A 35 13.30 3.94 -5.55
N PHE A 36 14.14 3.53 -4.60
CA PHE A 36 14.63 2.17 -4.49
C PHE A 36 13.49 1.17 -4.29
N TRP A 37 12.65 1.36 -3.26
CA TRP A 37 11.55 0.43 -2.97
C TRP A 37 10.51 0.39 -4.10
N ALA A 38 10.19 1.56 -4.68
CA ALA A 38 9.35 1.61 -5.87
C ALA A 38 9.97 0.85 -7.05
N GLY A 39 11.27 0.98 -7.26
CA GLY A 39 12.02 0.25 -8.28
C GLY A 39 12.00 -1.26 -8.03
N GLU A 40 12.23 -1.69 -6.80
CA GLU A 40 12.22 -3.11 -6.44
C GLU A 40 10.89 -3.78 -6.78
N ILE A 41 9.78 -3.11 -6.47
CA ILE A 41 8.43 -3.58 -6.81
C ILE A 41 8.20 -3.53 -8.32
N TYR A 42 8.52 -2.39 -8.95
CA TYR A 42 8.27 -2.14 -10.37
C TYR A 42 8.98 -3.15 -11.27
N TYR A 43 10.30 -3.29 -11.11
CA TYR A 43 11.11 -4.17 -11.96
C TYR A 43 11.01 -5.65 -11.58
N SER A 44 10.41 -5.98 -10.43
CA SER A 44 9.93 -7.35 -10.18
C SER A 44 8.71 -7.69 -11.04
N GLY A 45 8.10 -6.69 -11.70
CA GLY A 45 6.95 -6.81 -12.59
C GLY A 45 5.60 -6.54 -11.91
N PHE A 46 5.58 -6.04 -10.68
CA PHE A 46 4.34 -5.77 -9.94
C PHE A 46 3.73 -4.40 -10.25
N ILE A 47 3.70 -3.99 -11.52
CA ILE A 47 3.35 -2.63 -11.96
C ILE A 47 1.94 -2.23 -11.51
N ASP A 48 0.94 -3.08 -11.76
CA ASP A 48 -0.45 -2.82 -11.35
C ASP A 48 -0.60 -2.72 -9.83
N SER A 49 0.06 -3.64 -9.11
CA SER A 49 0.04 -3.64 -7.63
C SER A 49 0.72 -2.39 -7.07
N LEU A 50 1.77 -1.89 -7.72
CA LEU A 50 2.45 -0.65 -7.36
C LEU A 50 1.53 0.55 -7.54
N TRP A 51 0.80 0.66 -8.65
CA TRP A 51 -0.17 1.75 -8.82
C TRP A 51 -1.33 1.69 -7.83
N GLU A 52 -1.86 0.51 -7.54
CA GLU A 52 -2.88 0.35 -6.49
C GLU A 52 -2.33 0.78 -5.12
N HIS A 53 -1.07 0.49 -4.84
CA HIS A 53 -0.43 0.91 -3.61
C HIS A 53 -0.15 2.43 -3.56
N VAL A 54 0.27 3.05 -4.67
CA VAL A 54 0.41 4.51 -4.79
C VAL A 54 -0.91 5.21 -4.53
N TRP A 55 -2.02 4.71 -5.09
CA TRP A 55 -3.35 5.22 -4.80
C TRP A 55 -3.76 5.02 -3.34
N LYS A 56 -3.43 3.86 -2.77
CA LYS A 56 -3.67 3.57 -1.36
C LYS A 56 -2.96 4.59 -0.46
N ILE A 57 -1.66 4.83 -0.69
CA ILE A 57 -0.88 5.86 0.02
C ILE A 57 -1.52 7.24 -0.14
N TYR A 58 -1.94 7.60 -1.37
CA TYR A 58 -2.58 8.88 -1.61
C TYR A 58 -3.83 9.08 -0.75
N TYR A 59 -4.77 8.14 -0.79
CA TYR A 59 -6.03 8.27 -0.06
C TYR A 59 -5.86 8.13 1.46
N ASP A 60 -4.91 7.33 1.92
CA ASP A 60 -4.61 7.18 3.34
C ASP A 60 -4.05 8.47 3.94
N PHE A 61 -3.14 9.13 3.23
CA PHE A 61 -2.26 10.12 3.86
C PHE A 61 -2.35 11.53 3.29
N TYR A 62 -2.80 11.71 2.04
CA TYR A 62 -2.67 12.98 1.32
C TYR A 62 -3.96 13.50 0.71
N ALA A 63 -4.99 12.67 0.52
CA ALA A 63 -6.18 13.07 -0.23
C ALA A 63 -6.98 14.20 0.44
N ILE A 64 -7.01 14.24 1.78
CA ILE A 64 -7.82 15.21 2.51
C ILE A 64 -7.22 16.62 2.49
N THR A 65 -5.89 16.73 2.54
CA THR A 65 -5.16 18.01 2.51
C THR A 65 -4.75 18.41 1.09
N TYR A 66 -4.47 17.46 0.20
CA TYR A 66 -4.01 17.68 -1.17
C TYR A 66 -4.96 17.09 -2.24
N PRO A 67 -6.23 17.52 -2.31
CA PRO A 67 -7.23 16.95 -3.23
C PRO A 67 -6.87 17.15 -4.72
N LYS A 68 -6.04 18.15 -5.05
CA LYS A 68 -5.61 18.41 -6.43
C LYS A 68 -4.66 17.35 -6.99
N TYR A 69 -4.00 16.56 -6.13
CA TYR A 69 -3.10 15.49 -6.59
C TYR A 69 -3.86 14.38 -7.29
N GLU A 70 -5.11 14.08 -6.89
CA GLU A 70 -5.95 13.05 -7.51
C GLU A 70 -6.02 13.18 -9.04
N LYS A 71 -6.31 14.38 -9.55
CA LYS A 71 -6.39 14.63 -11.00
C LYS A 71 -5.06 14.31 -11.70
N LYS A 72 -3.94 14.58 -11.02
CA LYS A 72 -2.59 14.35 -11.55
C LYS A 72 -2.23 12.88 -11.55
N ILE A 73 -2.49 12.17 -10.44
CA ILE A 73 -2.29 10.72 -10.34
C ILE A 73 -3.16 10.02 -11.39
N ASN A 74 -4.44 10.40 -11.52
CA ASN A 74 -5.36 9.84 -12.52
C ASN A 74 -4.91 10.07 -13.97
N LYS A 75 -4.14 11.14 -14.24
CA LYS A 75 -3.53 11.37 -15.55
C LYS A 75 -2.30 10.47 -15.74
N LEU A 76 -1.43 10.40 -14.75
CA LEU A 76 -0.16 9.67 -14.81
C LEU A 76 -0.37 8.15 -14.82
N SER A 77 -1.36 7.65 -14.08
CA SER A 77 -1.68 6.22 -14.00
C SER A 77 -2.25 5.63 -15.31
N LYS A 78 -2.56 6.48 -16.31
CA LYS A 78 -2.98 6.01 -17.65
C LYS A 78 -1.83 5.45 -18.47
N ASN A 79 -0.60 5.76 -18.10
CA ASN A 79 0.62 5.20 -18.68
C ASN A 79 1.35 4.40 -17.59
N PRO A 80 0.82 3.23 -17.21
CA PRO A 80 1.25 2.52 -16.01
C PRO A 80 2.72 2.04 -16.08
N ASP A 81 3.21 1.72 -17.28
CA ASP A 81 4.59 1.27 -17.55
C ASP A 81 5.64 2.40 -17.50
N SER A 82 5.23 3.62 -17.15
CA SER A 82 6.18 4.71 -16.94
C SER A 82 6.65 4.72 -15.49
N PHE A 83 7.81 4.13 -15.22
CA PHE A 83 8.43 4.24 -13.90
C PHE A 83 8.66 5.70 -13.48
N LYS A 84 9.01 6.58 -14.43
CA LYS A 84 9.12 8.04 -14.20
C LYS A 84 7.82 8.63 -13.65
N ASN A 85 6.65 8.20 -14.13
CA ASN A 85 5.35 8.68 -13.63
C ASN A 85 5.08 8.25 -12.18
N ILE A 86 5.52 7.04 -11.82
CA ILE A 86 5.43 6.53 -10.44
C ILE A 86 6.32 7.36 -9.52
N VAL A 87 7.60 7.50 -9.87
CA VAL A 87 8.58 8.31 -9.10
C VAL A 87 8.12 9.76 -8.97
N TYR A 88 7.58 10.34 -10.04
CA TYR A 88 7.04 11.69 -10.01
C TYR A 88 5.89 11.82 -9.01
N THR A 89 4.99 10.82 -8.94
CA THR A 89 3.88 10.81 -8.00
C THR A 89 4.36 10.69 -6.57
N LEU A 90 5.30 9.77 -6.30
CA LEU A 90 5.91 9.59 -4.99
C LEU A 90 6.70 10.82 -4.53
N ASN A 91 7.33 11.56 -5.46
CA ASN A 91 7.97 12.84 -5.17
C ASN A 91 6.97 13.88 -4.62
N LEU A 92 5.74 13.93 -5.17
CA LEU A 92 4.70 14.81 -4.61
C LEU A 92 4.36 14.43 -3.17
N PHE A 93 4.27 13.14 -2.88
CA PHE A 93 3.90 12.64 -1.54
C PHE A 93 5.02 12.88 -0.54
N TYR A 94 6.25 12.55 -0.92
CA TYR A 94 7.43 12.69 -0.07
C TYR A 94 7.65 14.15 0.36
N TYR A 95 7.39 15.13 -0.50
CA TYR A 95 7.54 16.55 -0.14
C TYR A 95 6.28 17.21 0.45
N SER A 96 5.20 16.43 0.62
CA SER A 96 3.97 16.87 1.29
C SER A 96 3.90 16.36 2.72
N LYS A 97 3.13 17.06 3.58
CA LYS A 97 2.91 16.65 4.97
C LYS A 97 1.81 15.59 5.01
N PRO A 98 2.05 14.36 5.48
CA PRO A 98 1.01 13.35 5.58
C PRO A 98 0.01 13.69 6.70
N THR A 99 -1.20 13.15 6.57
CA THR A 99 -2.25 13.11 7.59
C THR A 99 -2.60 11.65 7.86
N TYR A 100 -3.14 11.33 9.03
CA TYR A 100 -3.37 9.92 9.41
C TYR A 100 -4.84 9.56 9.62
N GLU A 101 -5.76 10.53 9.48
CA GLU A 101 -7.19 10.34 9.79
C GLU A 101 -7.83 9.23 8.93
N VAL A 102 -7.63 9.25 7.61
CA VAL A 102 -8.23 8.22 6.72
C VAL A 102 -7.62 6.85 6.99
N PHE A 103 -6.29 6.79 7.11
CA PHE A 103 -5.57 5.58 7.49
C PHE A 103 -6.12 4.98 8.79
N ALA A 104 -6.21 5.80 9.84
CA ALA A 104 -6.69 5.40 11.15
C ALA A 104 -8.13 4.86 11.12
N LEU A 105 -9.02 5.57 10.42
CA LEU A 105 -10.41 5.12 10.24
C LEU A 105 -10.49 3.77 9.51
N ARG A 106 -9.68 3.56 8.47
CA ARG A 106 -9.65 2.29 7.75
C ARG A 106 -9.13 1.13 8.62
N MET A 107 -8.27 1.41 9.60
CA MET A 107 -7.78 0.40 10.54
C MET A 107 -8.81 0.00 11.61
N LEU A 108 -9.86 0.79 11.88
CA LEU A 108 -10.80 0.51 12.98
C LEU A 108 -11.61 -0.79 12.87
N LYS A 109 -11.83 -1.32 11.65
CA LYS A 109 -12.60 -2.56 11.35
C LYS A 109 -13.74 -2.89 12.35
N PRO A 110 -14.71 -1.98 12.58
CA PRO A 110 -15.77 -2.18 13.57
C PRO A 110 -16.70 -3.34 13.15
N LYS A 111 -16.95 -4.28 14.07
CA LYS A 111 -17.89 -5.41 13.85
C LYS A 111 -19.36 -5.00 13.98
N ALA A 112 -19.63 -3.90 14.67
CA ALA A 112 -20.97 -3.38 14.95
C ALA A 112 -20.93 -1.85 15.10
N PRO A 113 -22.06 -1.13 14.95
CA PRO A 113 -22.11 0.30 15.23
C PRO A 113 -22.06 0.52 16.75
N THR A 114 -21.27 1.49 17.20
CA THR A 114 -21.17 1.89 18.61
C THR A 114 -22.43 2.59 19.13
N HIS A 115 -23.26 3.13 18.22
CA HIS A 115 -24.53 3.74 18.58
C HIS A 115 -25.60 3.45 17.52
N ILE A 116 -26.77 2.96 17.95
CA ILE A 116 -27.93 2.75 17.08
C ILE A 116 -28.95 3.85 17.35
N TYR A 117 -29.32 4.60 16.30
CA TYR A 117 -30.29 5.68 16.46
C TYR A 117 -31.72 5.17 16.31
N MET A 118 -32.45 5.16 17.42
CA MET A 118 -33.87 4.78 17.47
C MET A 118 -34.80 6.01 17.30
N GLY A 119 -36.09 5.74 17.09
CA GLY A 119 -37.14 6.75 17.02
C GLY A 119 -37.31 7.45 15.66
N ARG A 120 -38.05 8.57 15.67
CA ARG A 120 -38.42 9.31 14.46
C ARG A 120 -37.18 9.89 13.76
N THR A 121 -37.08 9.70 12.45
CA THR A 121 -36.04 10.31 11.62
C THR A 121 -36.13 11.84 11.70
N PRO A 122 -35.03 12.56 11.99
CA PRO A 122 -35.00 14.02 12.02
C PRO A 122 -35.50 14.65 10.72
N LYS A 123 -36.16 15.82 10.80
CA LYS A 123 -36.72 16.51 9.62
C LYS A 123 -35.67 16.78 8.54
N TRP A 124 -34.49 17.26 8.94
CA TRP A 124 -33.37 17.54 8.04
C TRP A 124 -32.87 16.29 7.30
N LEU A 125 -32.94 15.11 7.92
CA LEU A 125 -32.50 13.86 7.29
C LEU A 125 -33.58 13.33 6.35
N LYS A 126 -34.85 13.53 6.71
CA LYS A 126 -35.99 13.21 5.83
C LYS A 126 -35.99 14.05 4.55
N SER A 127 -35.64 15.34 4.62
CA SER A 127 -35.59 16.22 3.44
C SER A 127 -34.55 15.79 2.41
N LEU A 128 -33.50 15.07 2.83
CA LEU A 128 -32.48 14.56 1.92
C LEU A 128 -32.98 13.38 1.06
N ASP A 129 -34.15 12.78 1.35
CA ASP A 129 -34.74 11.67 0.60
C ASP A 129 -33.74 10.55 0.29
N LEU A 130 -33.10 10.02 1.34
CA LEU A 130 -32.07 9.01 1.23
C LEU A 130 -32.64 7.62 1.54
N ALA A 131 -32.10 6.60 0.87
CA ALA A 131 -32.38 5.23 1.25
C ALA A 131 -31.85 4.90 2.66
N LYS A 132 -32.33 3.78 3.20
CA LYS A 132 -32.15 3.43 4.62
C LYS A 132 -30.67 3.26 5.02
N ALA A 133 -29.84 2.70 4.14
CA ALA A 133 -28.42 2.47 4.42
C ALA A 133 -27.64 3.79 4.49
N GLU A 134 -27.82 4.65 3.48
CA GLU A 134 -27.20 5.96 3.36
C GLU A 134 -27.69 6.89 4.48
N SER A 135 -28.98 6.82 4.84
CA SER A 135 -29.52 7.55 6.00
C SER A 135 -28.80 7.21 7.30
N LYS A 136 -28.46 5.94 7.56
CA LYS A 136 -27.71 5.53 8.77
C LYS A 136 -26.27 6.06 8.74
N LEU A 137 -25.63 6.02 7.58
CA LEU A 137 -24.29 6.59 7.37
C LEU A 137 -24.30 8.10 7.62
N ILE A 138 -25.19 8.85 6.94
CA ILE A 138 -25.29 10.31 7.06
C ILE A 138 -25.67 10.74 8.48
N ARG A 139 -26.58 10.01 9.14
CA ARG A 139 -26.89 10.28 10.56
C ARG A 139 -25.68 10.08 11.46
N SER A 140 -24.89 9.03 11.22
CA SER A 140 -23.68 8.76 12.01
C SER A 140 -22.59 9.81 11.76
N LEU A 141 -22.46 10.26 10.50
CA LEU A 141 -21.57 11.34 10.10
C LEU A 141 -21.94 12.66 10.80
N HIS A 142 -23.21 13.06 10.73
CA HIS A 142 -23.71 14.28 11.37
C HIS A 142 -23.42 14.33 12.87
N ASN A 143 -23.54 13.19 13.54
CA ASN A 143 -23.29 13.05 14.97
C ASN A 143 -21.81 12.71 15.31
N ARG A 144 -20.90 12.81 14.34
CA ARG A 144 -19.45 12.60 14.50
C ARG A 144 -19.08 11.21 15.07
N LYS A 145 -19.89 10.17 14.80
CA LYS A 145 -19.63 8.79 15.23
C LYS A 145 -18.74 8.07 14.22
N LYS A 146 -17.42 8.28 14.31
CA LYS A 146 -16.41 7.73 13.38
C LYS A 146 -16.49 6.20 13.20
N ALA A 147 -16.56 5.42 14.28
CA ALA A 147 -16.70 3.97 14.20
C ALA A 147 -17.99 3.55 13.46
N ASN A 148 -19.12 4.23 13.67
CA ASN A 148 -20.34 3.98 12.91
C ASN A 148 -20.19 4.32 11.43
N VAL A 149 -19.53 5.44 11.11
CA VAL A 149 -19.27 5.84 9.72
C VAL A 149 -18.50 4.73 9.00
N VAL A 150 -17.42 4.22 9.61
CA VAL A 150 -16.65 3.11 9.06
C VAL A 150 -17.48 1.82 8.96
N PHE A 151 -18.29 1.50 9.97
CA PHE A 151 -19.16 0.33 9.93
C PHE A 151 -20.15 0.38 8.75
N TYR A 152 -20.84 1.51 8.59
CA TYR A 152 -21.86 1.65 7.54
C TYR A 152 -21.26 1.81 6.15
N ILE A 153 -20.11 2.50 6.00
CA ILE A 153 -19.47 2.67 4.69
C ILE A 153 -19.00 1.34 4.09
N ASN A 154 -18.55 0.40 4.94
CA ASN A 154 -18.10 -0.93 4.53
C ASN A 154 -19.26 -1.86 4.13
N GLN A 155 -20.51 -1.47 4.39
CA GLN A 155 -21.72 -2.22 3.99
C GLN A 155 -22.39 -1.65 2.74
N ILE A 156 -21.88 -0.56 2.19
CA ILE A 156 -22.43 0.05 0.99
C ILE A 156 -22.15 -0.86 -0.21
N THR A 157 -23.22 -1.23 -0.92
CA THR A 157 -23.15 -1.99 -2.17
C THR A 157 -23.04 -1.06 -3.38
N ASP A 158 -23.78 0.06 -3.40
CA ASP A 158 -23.72 1.08 -4.44
C ASP A 158 -22.88 2.29 -4.01
N ASN A 159 -21.60 2.25 -4.39
CA ASN A 159 -20.65 3.31 -4.07
C ASN A 159 -21.01 4.66 -4.74
N GLN A 160 -21.59 4.66 -5.94
CA GLN A 160 -21.90 5.89 -6.66
C GLN A 160 -23.12 6.60 -6.07
N LYS A 161 -24.14 5.85 -5.65
CA LYS A 161 -25.28 6.38 -4.90
C LYS A 161 -24.87 6.91 -3.53
N CYS A 162 -24.00 6.20 -2.82
CA CYS A 162 -23.45 6.67 -1.54
C CYS A 162 -22.65 7.97 -1.72
N TYR A 163 -21.80 8.05 -2.76
CA TYR A 163 -21.08 9.27 -3.13
C TYR A 163 -22.02 10.46 -3.34
N ASN A 164 -23.10 10.26 -4.10
CA ASN A 164 -24.10 11.30 -4.34
C ASN A 164 -24.81 11.72 -3.05
N SER A 165 -25.11 10.76 -2.17
CA SER A 165 -25.75 11.01 -0.87
C SER A 165 -24.87 11.83 0.08
N ILE A 166 -23.56 11.54 0.12
CA ILE A 166 -22.57 12.33 0.89
C ILE A 166 -22.51 13.76 0.35
N LYS A 167 -22.41 13.93 -0.97
CA LYS A 167 -22.41 15.26 -1.59
C LYS A 167 -23.69 16.03 -1.31
N LYS A 168 -24.86 15.39 -1.45
CA LYS A 168 -26.17 15.98 -1.16
C LYS A 168 -26.24 16.48 0.28
N TYR A 169 -25.79 15.66 1.24
CA TYR A 169 -25.71 16.05 2.65
C TYR A 169 -24.87 17.32 2.86
N TYR A 170 -23.64 17.37 2.33
CA TYR A 170 -22.78 18.54 2.53
C TYR A 170 -23.26 19.78 1.78
N THR A 171 -23.90 19.64 0.62
CA THR A 171 -24.44 20.78 -0.11
C THR A 171 -25.71 21.33 0.55
N GLU A 172 -26.67 20.49 0.94
CA GLU A 172 -27.95 20.94 1.49
C GLU A 172 -27.89 21.28 2.98
N ILE A 173 -27.09 20.57 3.79
CA ILE A 173 -27.01 20.78 5.24
C ILE A 173 -25.87 21.73 5.64
N HIS A 174 -24.75 21.71 4.91
CA HIS A 174 -23.57 22.54 5.21
C HIS A 174 -23.33 23.66 4.19
N GLY A 175 -24.19 23.80 3.17
CA GLY A 175 -24.10 24.88 2.19
C GLY A 175 -22.87 24.82 1.28
N LEU A 176 -22.20 23.67 1.15
CA LEU A 176 -20.98 23.55 0.35
C LEU A 176 -21.28 23.49 -1.16
N THR A 177 -20.58 24.33 -1.93
CA THR A 177 -20.62 24.31 -3.40
C THR A 177 -19.61 23.28 -3.93
N LEU A 178 -20.12 22.15 -4.43
CA LEU A 178 -19.30 21.02 -4.90
C LEU A 178 -19.30 20.89 -6.42
N LYS A 179 -18.14 20.60 -7.02
CA LYS A 179 -18.02 20.41 -8.47
C LYS A 179 -18.79 19.16 -8.95
N PRO A 180 -19.36 19.19 -10.18
CA PRO A 180 -19.96 18.01 -10.78
C PRO A 180 -18.85 17.05 -11.19
N LYS A 181 -18.64 16.03 -10.35
CA LYS A 181 -17.66 14.95 -10.57
C LYS A 181 -18.29 13.65 -10.13
N THR A 182 -18.13 12.60 -10.94
CA THR A 182 -18.59 11.24 -10.65
C THR A 182 -17.47 10.40 -10.06
N LEU A 183 -17.83 9.39 -9.26
CA LEU A 183 -16.87 8.49 -8.62
C LEU A 183 -16.14 7.61 -9.64
N HIS A 184 -16.84 7.26 -10.73
CA HIS A 184 -16.31 6.47 -11.84
C HIS A 184 -15.16 7.16 -12.60
N SER A 185 -15.03 8.48 -12.50
CA SER A 185 -13.93 9.22 -13.16
C SER A 185 -12.55 8.97 -12.54
N ILE A 186 -12.49 8.34 -11.37
CA ILE A 186 -11.26 8.02 -10.64
C ILE A 186 -10.88 6.56 -10.95
N THR A 187 -9.66 6.30 -11.39
CA THR A 187 -9.20 4.95 -11.78
C THR A 187 -9.00 4.00 -10.60
N TYR A 188 -8.77 4.52 -9.38
CA TYR A 188 -8.53 3.70 -8.20
C TYR A 188 -9.70 2.73 -7.90
N LYS A 189 -9.38 1.44 -7.73
CA LYS A 189 -10.39 0.37 -7.62
C LYS A 189 -11.18 0.42 -6.31
N ASN A 190 -10.53 0.77 -5.19
CA ASN A 190 -11.17 0.76 -3.87
C ASN A 190 -12.05 2.01 -3.68
N LYS A 191 -13.30 1.93 -4.15
CA LYS A 191 -14.27 3.03 -4.07
C LYS A 191 -14.65 3.40 -2.64
N THR A 192 -14.77 2.42 -1.74
CA THR A 192 -15.05 2.66 -0.32
C THR A 192 -13.97 3.54 0.34
N HIS A 193 -12.69 3.32 -0.01
CA HIS A 193 -11.59 4.15 0.46
C HIS A 193 -11.70 5.61 -0.02
N ILE A 194 -12.12 5.82 -1.27
CA ILE A 194 -12.39 7.16 -1.81
C ILE A 194 -13.54 7.83 -1.04
N LEU A 195 -14.62 7.10 -0.75
CA LEU A 195 -15.75 7.64 0.01
C LEU A 195 -15.33 8.05 1.43
N LEU A 196 -14.49 7.26 2.09
CA LEU A 196 -13.98 7.57 3.42
C LEU A 196 -13.12 8.84 3.39
N ALA A 197 -12.20 8.94 2.43
CA ALA A 197 -11.38 10.13 2.25
C ALA A 197 -12.21 11.37 1.89
N LEU A 198 -13.27 11.22 1.07
CA LEU A 198 -14.20 12.30 0.75
C LEU A 198 -14.89 12.83 2.01
N ILE A 199 -15.39 11.93 2.87
CA ILE A 199 -16.02 12.31 4.13
C ILE A 199 -15.05 13.12 4.99
N CYS A 200 -13.83 12.63 5.17
CA CYS A 200 -12.80 13.33 5.95
C CYS A 200 -12.45 14.69 5.34
N HIS A 201 -12.25 14.76 4.02
CA HIS A 201 -11.93 15.99 3.30
C HIS A 201 -13.03 17.05 3.46
N LEU A 202 -14.31 16.67 3.30
CA LEU A 202 -15.43 17.60 3.44
C LEU A 202 -15.72 18.00 4.90
N SER A 203 -15.13 17.29 5.87
CA SER A 203 -15.17 17.64 7.29
C SER A 203 -14.00 18.53 7.74
N LEU A 204 -13.02 18.80 6.88
CA LEU A 204 -11.89 19.66 7.22
C LEU A 204 -12.26 21.14 7.10
N ASP A 205 -11.63 21.95 7.93
CA ASP A 205 -11.65 23.40 7.78
C ASP A 205 -10.89 23.81 6.51
N ILE A 206 -11.37 24.87 5.84
CA ILE A 206 -10.81 25.31 4.55
C ILE A 206 -9.32 25.68 4.69
N ASP A 207 -8.93 26.20 5.85
CA ASP A 207 -7.55 26.61 6.15
C ASP A 207 -6.57 25.42 6.24
N ASP A 208 -7.08 24.21 6.52
CA ASP A 208 -6.28 22.99 6.52
C ASP A 208 -6.10 22.40 5.11
N ILE A 209 -6.86 22.89 4.12
CA ILE A 209 -6.80 22.37 2.75
C ILE A 209 -5.71 23.10 1.96
N GLN A 210 -4.76 22.35 1.44
CA GLN A 210 -3.75 22.88 0.54
C GLN A 210 -4.39 23.24 -0.81
N THR A 211 -4.71 24.52 -0.99
CA THR A 211 -5.33 25.03 -2.22
C THR A 211 -4.37 25.11 -3.40
N LYS A 212 -3.05 25.24 -3.17
CA LYS A 212 -2.02 25.26 -4.22
C LYS A 212 -1.24 23.94 -4.26
N THR A 213 -1.15 23.31 -5.43
CA THR A 213 -0.31 22.11 -5.63
C THR A 213 1.13 22.43 -5.21
N ILE A 214 1.66 21.76 -4.18
CA ILE A 214 3.09 21.85 -3.87
C ILE A 214 3.84 21.22 -5.05
N PHE A 215 4.68 22.02 -5.70
CA PHE A 215 5.50 21.60 -6.82
C PHE A 215 6.96 21.55 -6.36
N LYS A 216 7.43 20.36 -6.02
CA LYS A 216 8.86 20.08 -5.98
C LYS A 216 9.25 19.49 -7.33
N LYS A 217 10.16 20.15 -8.06
CA LYS A 217 10.70 19.61 -9.31
C LYS A 217 11.38 18.26 -9.00
N LEU A 218 11.01 17.22 -9.74
CA LEU A 218 11.69 15.93 -9.65
C LEU A 218 13.13 16.11 -10.14
N ASN A 219 14.10 15.67 -9.35
CA ASN A 219 15.46 15.53 -9.82
C ASN A 219 15.49 14.35 -10.81
N GLU A 220 15.54 14.65 -12.10
CA GLU A 220 15.51 13.61 -13.14
C GLU A 220 16.72 12.68 -13.08
N THR A 221 17.84 13.15 -12.54
CA THR A 221 19.05 12.34 -12.35
C THR A 221 18.78 11.11 -11.51
N ILE A 222 17.96 11.21 -10.44
CA ILE A 222 17.62 10.05 -9.59
C ILE A 222 16.89 8.96 -10.39
N VAL A 223 16.04 9.35 -11.35
CA VAL A 223 15.34 8.39 -12.21
C VAL A 223 16.32 7.72 -13.16
N VAL A 224 17.23 8.48 -13.76
CA VAL A 224 18.28 7.96 -14.67
C VAL A 224 19.23 7.02 -13.92
N GLU A 225 19.68 7.41 -12.73
CA GLU A 225 20.51 6.60 -11.84
C GLU A 225 19.80 5.32 -11.44
N GLN A 226 18.50 5.38 -11.13
CA GLN A 226 17.72 4.19 -10.85
C GLN A 226 17.62 3.29 -12.09
N PHE A 227 17.36 3.83 -13.29
CA PHE A 227 17.37 3.02 -14.51
C PHE A 227 18.73 2.32 -14.71
N LYS A 228 19.82 3.08 -14.60
CA LYS A 228 21.18 2.55 -14.72
C LYS A 228 21.47 1.47 -13.68
N PHE A 229 21.15 1.75 -12.41
CA PHE A 229 21.28 0.79 -11.31
C PHE A 229 20.53 -0.52 -11.59
N ASN A 230 19.41 -0.48 -12.31
CA ASN A 230 18.63 -1.68 -12.63
C ASN A 230 19.07 -2.38 -13.91
N SER A 231 19.67 -1.67 -14.87
CA SER A 231 20.22 -2.26 -16.09
C SER A 231 21.63 -2.85 -15.90
N ASP A 232 22.41 -2.29 -14.98
CA ASP A 232 23.80 -2.69 -14.76
C ASP A 232 23.87 -4.15 -14.30
N THR A 233 24.61 -4.97 -15.05
CA THR A 233 24.93 -6.35 -14.65
C THR A 233 25.94 -6.34 -13.51
N THR A 234 25.94 -7.40 -12.71
CA THR A 234 26.91 -7.59 -11.63
C THR A 234 27.59 -8.92 -11.84
N GLU A 235 28.91 -8.87 -11.99
CA GLU A 235 29.78 -10.02 -12.15
C GLU A 235 30.86 -10.05 -11.05
N PRO A 236 31.12 -11.21 -10.43
CA PRO A 236 30.40 -12.48 -10.61
C PRO A 236 28.97 -12.44 -10.03
N LEU A 237 28.09 -13.30 -10.55
CA LEU A 237 26.65 -13.32 -10.23
C LEU A 237 26.32 -13.37 -8.74
N TYR A 238 27.05 -14.15 -7.94
CA TYR A 238 26.85 -14.26 -6.50
C TYR A 238 27.02 -12.92 -5.75
N LYS A 239 27.70 -11.91 -6.34
CA LYS A 239 27.80 -10.56 -5.74
C LYS A 239 26.55 -9.71 -5.95
N ARG A 240 25.59 -10.16 -6.77
CA ARG A 240 24.43 -9.35 -7.16
C ARG A 240 23.61 -8.89 -5.97
N LEU A 241 23.31 -9.75 -4.99
CA LEU A 241 22.55 -9.34 -3.81
C LEU A 241 23.30 -8.30 -2.97
N SER A 242 24.62 -8.46 -2.79
CA SER A 242 25.45 -7.51 -2.07
C SER A 242 25.42 -6.10 -2.69
N CYS A 243 25.42 -6.01 -4.03
CA CYS A 243 25.38 -4.73 -4.74
C CYS A 243 23.97 -4.17 -4.88
N LYS A 244 22.95 -5.02 -5.04
CA LYS A 244 21.59 -4.60 -5.40
C LYS A 244 20.65 -4.42 -4.21
N ARG A 245 20.96 -4.99 -3.04
CA ARG A 245 20.24 -4.72 -1.81
C ARG A 245 20.82 -3.48 -1.13
N LEU A 246 20.21 -2.32 -1.33
CA LEU A 246 20.71 -1.07 -0.74
C LEU A 246 20.14 -0.82 0.65
N TYR A 247 18.84 -1.06 0.82
CA TYR A 247 18.12 -0.73 2.05
C TYR A 247 17.66 -1.99 2.77
N LYS A 248 17.64 -1.91 4.10
CA LYS A 248 17.05 -2.91 4.99
C LYS A 248 15.54 -2.68 5.08
N ILE A 249 14.76 -3.75 5.18
CA ILE A 249 13.32 -3.65 5.47
C ILE A 249 13.09 -2.79 6.72
N SER A 250 12.10 -1.89 6.63
CA SER A 250 11.78 -1.00 7.74
C SER A 250 11.34 -1.82 8.98
N PRO A 251 11.86 -1.56 10.19
CA PRO A 251 11.37 -2.25 11.39
C PRO A 251 9.89 -1.97 11.68
N LEU A 252 9.35 -0.88 11.13
CA LEU A 252 7.94 -0.50 11.28
C LEU A 252 6.98 -1.48 10.59
N VAL A 253 7.45 -2.36 9.70
CA VAL A 253 6.57 -3.36 9.06
C VAL A 253 5.89 -4.28 10.07
N GLY A 254 6.44 -4.43 11.29
CA GLY A 254 5.79 -5.12 12.40
C GLY A 254 4.43 -4.51 12.83
N ALA A 255 4.04 -3.35 12.30
CA ALA A 255 2.70 -2.80 12.43
C ALA A 255 1.63 -3.64 11.70
N PHE A 256 2.04 -4.50 10.76
CA PHE A 256 1.13 -5.25 9.91
C PHE A 256 1.38 -6.75 10.05
N LYS A 257 0.38 -7.55 9.64
CA LYS A 257 0.55 -8.98 9.43
C LYS A 257 1.49 -9.18 8.26
N LEU A 258 2.59 -9.90 8.48
CA LEU A 258 3.60 -10.16 7.46
C LEU A 258 3.41 -11.56 6.87
N ASP A 259 3.45 -11.66 5.55
CA ASP A 259 3.28 -12.93 4.84
C ASP A 259 4.41 -13.92 5.16
N ARG A 260 5.61 -13.44 5.52
CA ARG A 260 6.74 -14.31 5.93
C ARG A 260 6.47 -15.18 7.17
N PHE A 261 5.45 -14.83 7.96
CA PHE A 261 5.03 -15.58 9.15
C PHE A 261 3.74 -16.37 8.91
N SER A 262 3.30 -16.51 7.66
CA SER A 262 2.05 -17.19 7.31
C SER A 262 2.19 -18.71 7.16
N MET A 263 3.43 -19.25 7.22
CA MET A 263 3.71 -20.67 7.07
C MET A 263 4.30 -21.25 8.35
N ASP A 264 3.79 -22.40 8.78
CA ASP A 264 4.28 -23.12 9.96
C ASP A 264 5.49 -24.03 9.65
N LYS A 265 5.54 -24.59 8.43
CA LYS A 265 6.51 -25.65 8.06
C LYS A 265 7.90 -25.13 7.71
N ILE A 266 7.97 -23.94 7.10
CA ILE A 266 9.22 -23.33 6.63
C ILE A 266 9.36 -21.99 7.31
N ASN A 267 10.47 -21.77 8.01
CA ASN A 267 10.73 -20.47 8.61
C ASN A 267 11.21 -19.46 7.55
N HIS A 268 10.95 -18.18 7.78
CA HIS A 268 11.29 -17.10 6.85
C HIS A 268 12.78 -16.98 6.47
N LYS A 269 13.71 -17.47 7.31
CA LYS A 269 15.15 -17.45 7.00
C LYS A 269 15.46 -18.52 5.96
N ASP A 270 14.89 -19.71 6.11
CA ASP A 270 15.03 -20.81 5.16
C ASP A 270 14.29 -20.53 3.85
N MET A 271 13.17 -19.79 3.89
CA MET A 271 12.50 -19.31 2.66
C MET A 271 13.47 -18.53 1.76
N LEU A 272 14.35 -17.70 2.35
CA LEU A 272 15.36 -16.96 1.60
C LEU A 272 16.58 -17.82 1.26
N ARG A 273 17.07 -18.63 2.21
CA ARG A 273 18.36 -19.32 2.07
C ARG A 273 18.26 -20.55 1.18
N LEU A 274 17.20 -21.34 1.36
CA LEU A 274 17.10 -22.70 0.81
C LEU A 274 16.00 -22.82 -0.26
N TYR A 275 14.93 -22.03 -0.17
CA TYR A 275 13.72 -22.20 -1.00
C TYR A 275 13.41 -20.96 -1.86
N TRP A 276 14.39 -20.11 -2.10
CA TRP A 276 14.14 -18.79 -2.72
C TRP A 276 13.56 -18.89 -4.13
N ASP A 277 13.96 -19.90 -4.88
CA ASP A 277 13.52 -20.20 -6.24
C ASP A 277 12.05 -20.61 -6.29
N TYR A 278 11.60 -21.42 -5.33
CA TYR A 278 10.18 -21.70 -5.13
C TYR A 278 9.41 -20.42 -4.77
N PHE A 279 9.87 -19.65 -3.78
CA PHE A 279 9.15 -18.46 -3.31
C PHE A 279 9.20 -17.26 -4.28
N THR A 280 10.05 -17.32 -5.30
CA THR A 280 10.08 -16.35 -6.40
C THR A 280 9.24 -16.77 -7.60
N PHE A 281 8.77 -18.02 -7.68
CA PHE A 281 8.09 -18.54 -8.87
C PHE A 281 6.95 -17.66 -9.38
N HIS A 282 6.13 -17.11 -8.48
CA HIS A 282 5.01 -16.24 -8.86
C HIS A 282 5.38 -14.77 -9.09
N THR A 283 6.65 -14.40 -8.92
CA THR A 283 7.12 -13.04 -9.16
C THR A 283 7.31 -12.87 -10.66
N PRO A 284 6.65 -11.91 -11.33
CA PRO A 284 6.56 -11.88 -12.80
C PRO A 284 7.92 -11.99 -13.50
N LEU A 285 8.93 -11.26 -13.04
CA LEU A 285 10.28 -11.35 -13.61
C LEU A 285 10.88 -12.77 -13.49
N TRP A 286 10.72 -13.40 -12.33
CA TRP A 286 11.23 -14.75 -12.06
C TRP A 286 10.41 -15.82 -12.78
N TYR A 287 9.10 -15.65 -12.83
CA TYR A 287 8.20 -16.52 -13.58
C TYR A 287 8.65 -16.64 -15.04
N GLU A 288 8.91 -15.52 -15.72
CA GLU A 288 9.41 -15.53 -17.10
C GLU A 288 10.75 -16.27 -17.22
N ARG A 289 11.70 -16.01 -16.31
CA ARG A 289 13.03 -16.67 -16.30
C ARG A 289 12.91 -18.18 -16.13
N ILE A 290 12.09 -18.60 -15.17
CA ILE A 290 11.86 -20.02 -14.86
C ILE A 290 11.14 -20.70 -16.02
N LYS A 291 10.14 -20.05 -16.62
CA LYS A 291 9.40 -20.60 -17.77
C LYS A 291 10.25 -20.73 -19.02
N ASN A 292 11.20 -19.83 -19.25
CA ASN A 292 12.18 -19.95 -20.34
C ASN A 292 13.08 -21.18 -20.18
N CYS A 293 13.22 -21.71 -18.97
CA CYS A 293 13.96 -22.93 -18.66
C CYS A 293 13.00 -24.11 -18.38
N SER A 294 11.74 -24.06 -18.81
CA SER A 294 10.76 -25.14 -18.58
C SER A 294 10.50 -25.52 -17.11
N GLY A 295 10.77 -24.63 -16.15
CA GLY A 295 10.62 -24.92 -14.72
C GLY A 295 9.16 -24.93 -14.24
N VAL A 296 8.88 -25.80 -13.28
CA VAL A 296 7.60 -25.95 -12.57
C VAL A 296 7.84 -26.15 -11.08
N ILE A 297 6.93 -25.69 -10.23
CA ILE A 297 7.04 -25.90 -8.77
C ILE A 297 6.27 -27.15 -8.32
N ASN A 298 6.76 -27.78 -7.27
CA ASN A 298 6.05 -28.81 -6.52
C ASN A 298 5.65 -28.25 -5.15
N ASP A 299 4.36 -27.97 -4.95
CA ASP A 299 3.84 -27.40 -3.69
C ASP A 299 3.90 -28.36 -2.49
N THR A 300 4.14 -29.66 -2.72
CA THR A 300 4.28 -30.64 -1.64
C THR A 300 5.67 -30.61 -1.03
N THR A 301 6.70 -30.49 -1.89
CA THR A 301 8.11 -30.50 -1.48
C THR A 301 8.72 -29.10 -1.42
N TYR A 302 8.02 -28.08 -1.94
CA TYR A 302 8.49 -26.70 -2.07
C TYR A 302 9.74 -26.55 -2.96
N GLU A 303 9.83 -27.38 -4.00
CA GLU A 303 10.98 -27.43 -4.91
C GLU A 303 10.63 -26.86 -6.29
N LEU A 304 11.62 -26.26 -6.94
CA LEU A 304 11.59 -25.94 -8.36
C LEU A 304 12.16 -27.12 -9.16
N ILE A 305 11.33 -27.72 -10.02
CA ILE A 305 11.66 -28.89 -10.84
C ILE A 305 11.82 -28.48 -12.30
N PHE A 306 12.91 -28.95 -12.91
CA PHE A 306 13.20 -28.77 -14.33
C PHE A 306 12.98 -30.05 -15.12
N ARG A 307 12.75 -29.91 -16.44
CA ARG A 307 12.47 -31.05 -17.31
C ARG A 307 13.68 -31.97 -17.50
N ASN A 308 14.88 -31.40 -17.52
CA ASN A 308 16.15 -32.08 -17.76
C ASN A 308 17.30 -31.27 -17.14
N ASP A 309 18.50 -31.87 -17.10
CA ASP A 309 19.68 -31.25 -16.48
C ASP A 309 20.17 -30.00 -17.22
N ILE A 310 19.99 -29.91 -18.54
CA ILE A 310 20.40 -28.75 -19.34
C ILE A 310 19.58 -27.52 -18.93
N ASP A 311 18.27 -27.68 -18.78
CA ASP A 311 17.37 -26.61 -18.33
C ASP A 311 17.71 -26.15 -16.90
N HIS A 312 18.04 -27.10 -16.02
CA HIS A 312 18.49 -26.84 -14.65
C HIS A 312 19.79 -26.04 -14.63
N GLU A 313 20.85 -26.52 -15.30
CA GLU A 313 22.15 -25.85 -15.38
C GLU A 313 22.01 -24.45 -15.97
N THR A 314 21.29 -24.32 -17.09
CA THR A 314 21.05 -23.02 -17.75
C THR A 314 20.43 -21.99 -16.80
N PHE A 315 19.46 -22.41 -15.99
CA PHE A 315 18.80 -21.53 -15.03
C PHE A 315 19.75 -21.07 -13.92
N TYR A 316 20.42 -22.00 -13.24
CA TYR A 316 21.26 -21.65 -12.08
C TYR A 316 22.56 -20.94 -12.49
N GLU A 317 23.16 -21.27 -13.64
CA GLU A 317 24.30 -20.50 -14.18
C GLU A 317 23.93 -19.04 -14.48
N SER A 318 22.69 -18.80 -14.93
CA SER A 318 22.22 -17.47 -15.31
C SER A 318 21.71 -16.64 -14.14
N TYR A 319 21.15 -17.30 -13.11
CA TYR A 319 20.33 -16.61 -12.10
C TYR A 319 20.57 -17.01 -10.64
N ASN A 320 21.46 -17.97 -10.34
CA ASN A 320 21.73 -18.32 -8.95
C ASN A 320 22.46 -17.19 -8.21
N TYR A 321 21.79 -16.59 -7.22
CA TYR A 321 22.36 -15.51 -6.42
C TYR A 321 23.04 -15.98 -5.13
N GLU A 322 22.98 -17.28 -4.82
CA GLU A 322 23.57 -17.89 -3.61
C GLU A 322 23.21 -17.11 -2.32
N PRO A 323 21.91 -16.98 -1.97
CA PRO A 323 21.46 -16.15 -0.87
C PRO A 323 21.92 -16.62 0.52
N ASP A 324 22.19 -17.91 0.67
CA ASP A 324 22.72 -18.57 1.87
C ASP A 324 24.20 -18.29 2.11
N GLU A 325 24.99 -18.18 1.04
CA GLU A 325 26.43 -17.84 1.09
C GLU A 325 26.69 -16.33 1.24
N GLN A 326 25.65 -15.49 1.15
CA GLN A 326 25.80 -14.05 1.37
C GLN A 326 26.19 -13.73 2.81
N SER A 327 26.87 -12.59 3.02
CA SER A 327 27.14 -12.10 4.38
C SER A 327 25.85 -11.88 5.19
N ILE A 328 25.97 -12.01 6.51
CA ILE A 328 24.83 -11.81 7.42
C ILE A 328 24.19 -10.42 7.27
N GLU A 329 24.98 -9.40 6.93
CA GLU A 329 24.48 -8.05 6.65
C GLU A 329 23.56 -8.03 5.43
N VAL A 330 23.97 -8.66 4.33
CA VAL A 330 23.19 -8.72 3.08
C VAL A 330 21.93 -9.55 3.27
N GLN A 331 22.01 -10.66 4.00
CA GLN A 331 20.83 -11.46 4.36
C GLN A 331 19.85 -10.64 5.21
N ASN A 332 20.34 -9.98 6.26
CA ASN A 332 19.54 -9.17 7.19
C ASN A 332 18.93 -7.92 6.56
N LYS A 333 19.27 -7.55 5.31
CA LYS A 333 18.49 -6.54 4.58
C LYS A 333 17.07 -7.03 4.30
N SER A 334 16.87 -8.32 4.10
CA SER A 334 15.56 -8.95 3.83
C SER A 334 14.99 -9.68 5.05
N ILE A 335 15.77 -10.55 5.70
CA ILE A 335 15.30 -11.46 6.77
C ILE A 335 15.65 -10.99 8.18
N CYS A 336 15.71 -9.67 8.40
CA CYS A 336 15.95 -9.16 9.74
C CYS A 336 14.85 -9.59 10.72
N ASP A 337 15.25 -9.75 11.98
CA ASP A 337 14.28 -9.89 13.06
C ASP A 337 13.45 -8.60 13.14
N ILE A 338 12.12 -8.76 13.16
CA ILE A 338 11.17 -7.65 13.24
C ILE A 338 10.56 -7.66 14.63
N ASP A 339 10.84 -6.60 15.38
CA ASP A 339 10.18 -6.32 16.64
C ASP A 339 8.78 -5.74 16.37
N ILE A 340 7.76 -6.54 16.63
CA ILE A 340 6.35 -6.19 16.45
C ILE A 340 5.97 -4.98 17.32
N ASP A 341 6.60 -4.81 18.49
CA ASP A 341 6.26 -3.71 19.40
C ASP A 341 6.72 -2.36 18.86
N VAL A 342 7.76 -2.31 18.04
CA VAL A 342 8.19 -1.09 17.33
C VAL A 342 7.09 -0.63 16.37
N GLY A 343 6.54 -1.54 15.57
CA GLY A 343 5.43 -1.24 14.66
C GLY A 343 4.14 -0.86 15.39
N LYS A 344 3.79 -1.59 16.46
CA LYS A 344 2.62 -1.27 17.31
C LYS A 344 2.73 0.11 17.94
N LYS A 345 3.92 0.48 18.45
CA LYS A 345 4.15 1.82 19.00
C LYS A 345 3.88 2.90 17.96
N TRP A 346 4.33 2.73 16.72
CA TRP A 346 4.02 3.65 15.63
C TRP A 346 2.51 3.69 15.34
N LEU A 347 1.81 2.56 15.31
CA LEU A 347 0.35 2.55 15.11
C LEU A 347 -0.39 3.36 16.18
N ILE A 348 0.03 3.25 17.44
CA ILE A 348 -0.56 3.98 18.56
C ILE A 348 -0.36 5.50 18.40
N THR A 349 0.75 5.95 17.82
CA THR A 349 0.99 7.39 17.60
C THR A 349 0.14 7.96 16.46
N VAL A 350 -0.26 7.14 15.49
CA VAL A 350 -0.99 7.59 14.28
C VAL A 350 -2.48 7.28 14.28
N ILE A 351 -2.95 6.32 15.08
CA ILE A 351 -4.38 5.99 15.23
C ILE A 351 -4.89 6.66 16.50
N PRO A 352 -5.69 7.75 16.40
CA PRO A 352 -6.32 8.33 17.57
C PRO A 352 -7.22 7.29 18.25
N ILE A 353 -7.30 7.34 19.58
CA ILE A 353 -8.15 6.45 20.36
C ILE A 353 -9.62 6.80 20.09
N TYR A 354 -10.19 6.26 19.00
CA TYR A 354 -11.60 6.44 18.67
C TYR A 354 -12.47 5.42 19.42
N GLY A 355 -12.50 5.49 20.75
CA GLY A 355 -13.40 4.69 21.59
C GLY A 355 -13.01 3.21 21.73
N ASN A 356 -12.89 2.76 22.98
CA ASN A 356 -12.44 1.45 23.45
C ASN A 356 -11.02 1.03 23.04
N LYS A 357 -10.08 1.24 23.98
CA LYS A 357 -8.66 0.82 23.97
C LYS A 357 -8.42 -0.68 23.65
N GLN A 358 -9.44 -1.53 23.62
CA GLN A 358 -9.28 -2.98 23.64
C GLN A 358 -9.28 -3.68 22.27
N HIS A 359 -9.83 -3.09 21.20
CA HIS A 359 -9.99 -3.83 19.92
C HIS A 359 -8.92 -3.57 18.86
N LEU A 360 -8.09 -2.53 19.00
CA LEU A 360 -6.98 -2.27 18.06
C LEU A 360 -5.80 -3.23 18.26
N LEU A 361 -5.78 -3.96 19.38
CA LEU A 361 -4.65 -4.78 19.83
C LEU A 361 -5.01 -6.26 20.07
N SER A 362 -6.29 -6.63 20.13
CA SER A 362 -6.72 -7.98 20.51
C SER A 362 -6.88 -8.96 19.35
N ASP A 363 -7.15 -8.44 18.16
CA ASP A 363 -7.39 -9.26 16.99
C ASP A 363 -6.19 -9.05 16.06
N ASN A 364 -5.17 -9.90 16.21
CA ASN A 364 -4.06 -9.99 15.29
C ASN A 364 -4.59 -9.89 13.85
N TYR A 365 -4.15 -8.84 13.15
CA TYR A 365 -4.34 -8.67 11.72
C TYR A 365 -3.86 -9.92 10.96
#